data_AF-A0A920EDE8-F1
#
_entry.id   AF-A0A920EDE8-F1
#
_cell.length_a   1.000
_cell.length_b   1.000
_cell.length_c   1.000
_cell.angle_alpha   90.00
_cell.angle_beta   90.00
_cell.angle_gamma   90.00
#
_symmetry.space_group_name_H-M   'P 1'
#
loop_
_entity.id
_entity.type
_entity.pdbx_description
1 polymer ?
#
loop_
_entity_poly.entity_id
_entity_poly.type
_entity_poly.pdbx_seq_one_letter_code
_entity_poly.pdbx_strand_id
1 'polypeptide(L)' 'MLETFGKRPELVISGSNDGANCGRGILHSGTVGGAMIAQNFGLSGIALSQKRTPVK' A
#
# COMPACT_ATOMS: atom_id res chain seq x y z
N MET A 1 9.36 3.24 16.83
CA MET A 1 8.15 2.80 16.10
C MET A 1 8.46 2.21 14.72
N LEU A 2 9.51 2.61 14.00
CA LEU A 2 9.99 1.87 12.82
C LEU A 2 11.10 0.85 13.09
N GLU A 3 11.85 1.04 14.17
CA GLU A 3 12.94 0.12 14.57
C GLU A 3 12.46 -0.98 15.54
N THR A 4 11.16 -0.97 15.85
CA THR A 4 10.51 -1.94 16.75
C THR A 4 10.52 -3.36 16.17
N PHE A 5 10.56 -3.48 14.84
CA PHE A 5 10.54 -4.75 14.11
C PHE A 5 11.89 -5.07 13.46
N GLY A 6 12.98 -4.51 13.98
CA GLY A 6 14.33 -4.65 13.42
C GLY A 6 14.82 -3.37 12.76
N LYS A 7 15.78 -3.49 11.83
CA LYS A 7 16.32 -2.33 11.12
C LYS A 7 15.18 -1.58 10.41
N ARG A 8 15.24 -0.24 10.46
CA ARG A 8 14.32 0.61 9.70
C ARG A 8 14.28 0.16 8.23
N PRO A 9 13.08 -0.12 7.68
CA PRO A 9 12.96 -0.55 6.28
C PRO A 9 13.27 0.61 5.34
N GLU A 10 13.74 0.28 4.14
CA GLU A 10 14.02 1.24 3.06
C GLU A 10 12.82 1.40 2.10
N LEU A 11 11.89 0.43 2.13
CA LEU A 11 10.70 0.37 1.30
C LEU A 11 9.54 -0.27 2.09
N VAL A 12 8.33 0.24 1.90
CA VAL A 12 7.09 -0.38 2.37
C VAL A 12 6.25 -0.79 1.17
N ILE A 13 5.79 -2.04 1.16
CA ILE A 13 4.82 -2.54 0.18
C ILE A 13 3.53 -2.84 0.93
N SER A 14 2.45 -2.12 0.59
CA SER A 14 1.11 -2.38 1.09
C SER A 14 0.32 -3.15 0.03
N GLY A 15 -0.06 -4.40 0.32
CA GLY A 15 -0.80 -5.26 -0.61
C GLY A 15 -0.49 -6.75 -0.42
N SER A 16 -0.94 -7.65 -1.31
CA SER A 16 -1.77 -7.37 -2.50
C SER A 16 -3.25 -7.18 -2.12
N ASN A 17 -3.87 -6.10 -2.59
CA ASN A 17 -5.31 -5.90 -2.42
C ASN A 17 -6.11 -6.69 -3.45
N ASP A 18 -7.10 -7.46 -3.00
CA ASP A 18 -8.05 -8.16 -3.86
C ASP A 18 -9.15 -7.21 -4.39
N GLY A 19 -8.80 -6.43 -5.40
CA GLY A 19 -9.64 -5.41 -5.98
C GLY A 19 -8.83 -4.22 -6.48
N ALA A 20 -9.26 -3.61 -7.58
CA ALA A 20 -8.53 -2.48 -8.14
C ALA A 20 -8.63 -1.25 -7.23
N ASN A 21 -7.52 -0.54 -7.04
CA ASN A 21 -7.50 0.79 -6.42
C ASN A 21 -7.13 1.81 -7.51
N CYS A 22 -8.15 2.27 -8.24
CA CYS A 22 -8.00 3.18 -9.36
C CYS A 22 -9.01 4.32 -9.29
N GLY A 23 -8.72 5.44 -9.97
CA GLY A 23 -9.60 6.60 -10.01
C GLY A 23 -9.84 7.21 -8.62
N ARG A 24 -11.05 7.70 -8.36
CA ARG A 24 -11.41 8.35 -7.08
C ARG A 24 -11.41 7.39 -5.89
N GLY A 25 -11.54 6.08 -6.13
CA GLY A 25 -11.55 5.07 -5.07
C GLY A 25 -10.26 5.02 -4.24
N ILE A 26 -9.15 5.56 -4.77
CA ILE A 26 -7.87 5.62 -4.04
C ILE A 26 -7.97 6.43 -2.73
N LEU A 27 -8.86 7.42 -2.67
CA LEU A 27 -9.00 8.31 -1.50
C LEU A 27 -9.50 7.58 -0.25
N HIS A 28 -10.14 6.42 -0.44
CA HIS A 28 -10.66 5.58 0.65
C HIS A 28 -9.90 4.25 0.77
N SER A 29 -8.83 4.05 0.01
CA SER A 29 -8.08 2.80 0.04
C SER A 29 -7.12 2.76 1.22
N GLY A 30 -7.27 1.75 2.08
CA GLY A 30 -6.29 1.43 3.11
C GLY A 30 -4.94 0.95 2.55
N THR A 31 -4.93 0.32 1.37
CA THR A 31 -3.71 -0.12 0.68
C THR A 31 -2.89 1.08 0.19
N VAL A 32 -3.54 2.05 -0.44
CA VAL A 32 -2.88 3.30 -0.86
C VAL A 32 -2.49 4.12 0.37
N GLY A 33 -3.36 4.19 1.38
CA GLY A 33 -3.08 4.85 2.66
C GLY A 33 -1.84 4.29 3.36
N GLY A 34 -1.66 2.97 3.40
CA GLY A 34 -0.47 2.34 3.98
C GLY A 34 0.84 2.76 3.28
N ALA A 35 0.83 2.83 1.95
CA ALA A 35 1.97 3.34 1.18
C ALA A 35 2.21 4.85 1.41
N MET A 36 1.16 5.65 1.60
CA MET A 36 1.30 7.07 1.96
C MET A 36 1.85 7.27 3.38
N ILE A 37 1.45 6.43 4.34
CA ILE A 37 2.00 6.48 5.70
C ILE A 37 3.52 6.26 5.66
N ALA A 38 4.02 5.38 4.80
CA ALA A 38 5.47 5.20 4.61
C ALA A 38 6.16 6.52 4.22
N GLN A 39 5.55 7.31 3.33
CA GLN A 39 6.07 8.63 2.95
C GLN A 39 6.07 9.61 4.13
N ASN A 40 5.09 9.56 5.04
CA ASN A 40 5.10 10.39 6.26
C ASN A 40 6.29 10.08 7.17
N PHE A 41 6.90 8.91 7.04
CA PHE A 41 8.14 8.54 7.72
C PHE A 41 9.39 8.67 6.83
N GLY A 42 9.31 9.35 5.69
CA GLY A 42 10.41 9.55 4.75
C GLY A 42 10.87 8.25 4.07
N LEU A 43 10.00 7.26 3.94
CA LEU A 43 10.27 6.00 3.26
C LEU A 43 9.56 5.94 1.89
N SER A 44 10.15 5.19 0.96
CA SER A 44 9.46 4.85 -0.28
C SER A 44 8.30 3.88 0.00
N GLY A 45 7.18 4.06 -0.72
CA GLY A 45 5.98 3.26 -0.55
C GLY A 45 5.39 2.77 -1.89
N ILE A 46 4.99 1.49 -1.95
CA ILE A 46 4.26 0.90 -3.07
C ILE A 46 2.92 0.38 -2.57
N ALA A 47 1.83 0.75 -3.27
CA ALA A 47 0.52 0.15 -3.10
C ALA A 47 0.29 -0.88 -4.22
N LEU A 48 0.12 -2.15 -3.88
CA LEU A 48 -0.07 -3.24 -4.83
C LEU A 48 -1.52 -3.74 -4.78
N SER A 49 -2.18 -3.76 -5.94
CA SER A 49 -3.58 -4.18 -6.09
C SER A 49 -3.77 -4.99 -7.35
N GLN A 50 -4.63 -6.00 -7.28
CA GLN A 50 -5.03 -6.81 -8.44
C GLN A 50 -6.46 -6.48 -8.85
N LYS A 51 -6.67 -6.30 -10.15
CA LYS A 51 -8.03 -6.25 -10.70
C LYS A 51 -8.54 -7.69 -10.83
N ARG A 52 -9.57 -8.06 -10.07
CA ARG A 52 -10.29 -9.31 -10.35
C ARG A 52 -10.99 -9.18 -11.71
N THR A 53 -10.66 -10.07 -12.63
CA THR A 53 -11.54 -10.36 -13.76
C THR A 53 -12.53 -11.40 -13.29
N PRO A 54 -13.85 -11.21 -13.46
CA PRO A 54 -14.82 -12.26 -13.16
C PRO A 54 -14.43 -13.54 -13.90
N VAL A 55 -14.36 -14.65 -13.16
CA VAL A 55 -14.29 -15.97 -13.81
C VAL A 55 -15.65 -16.21 -14.43
N LYS A 56 -15.67 -16.57 -15.73
CA LYS A 56 -16.90 -16.98 -16.42
C LYS A 56 -17.57 -18.13 -15.70
#